data_AF-A0A957NZL9-F1
#
_entry.id   AF-A0A957NZL9-F1
#
_cell.length_a   1.000
_cell.length_b   1.000
_cell.length_c   1.000
_cell.angle_alpha   90.00
_cell.angle_beta   90.00
_cell.angle_gamma   90.00
#
_symmetry.space_group_name_H-M   'P 1'
#
loop_
_entity.id
_entity.type
_entity.pdbx_description
1 polymer ?
#
loop_
_entity_poly.entity_id
_entity_poly.type
_entity_poly.pdbx_seq_one_letter_code
_entity_poly.pdbx_strand_id
1 'polypeptide(L)' 'VQSQMRGAPALFDRTMWDELATVDGDVGARVVLGRYADAVSTVETSALQLQDIDTPEDLARLA' A
#
# COMPACT_ATOMS: atom_id res chain seq x y z
N VAL A 1 -15.70 5.83 6.36
CA VAL A 1 -14.29 6.14 6.69
C VAL A 1 -13.56 6.23 5.37
N GLN A 2 -13.04 7.41 5.01
CA GLN A 2 -12.18 7.55 3.84
C GLN A 2 -10.89 6.78 4.17
N SER A 3 -10.83 5.52 3.74
CA SER A 3 -9.67 4.68 3.97
C SER A 3 -8.52 5.31 3.20
N GLN A 4 -7.49 5.74 3.92
CA GLN A 4 -6.23 6.15 3.31
C GLN A 4 -5.80 5.00 2.37
N MET A 5 -5.55 5.31 1.11
CA MET A 5 -5.29 4.30 0.08
C MET A 5 -4.17 3.36 0.54
N ARG A 6 -4.51 2.10 0.81
CA ARG A 6 -3.52 1.10 1.23
C ARG A 6 -2.70 0.70 0.02
N GLY A 7 -1.39 0.92 0.12
CA GLY A 7 -0.46 0.74 -0.99
C GLY A 7 0.18 -0.63 -1.08
N ALA A 8 -0.16 -1.58 -0.22
CA ALA A 8 0.44 -2.90 -0.20
C ALA A 8 -0.61 -4.02 0.02
N PRO A 9 -0.52 -5.14 -0.73
CA PRO A 9 0.29 -5.30 -1.93
C PRO A 9 -0.26 -4.45 -3.09
N ALA A 10 0.62 -3.78 -3.85
CA ALA A 10 0.27 -3.05 -5.08
C ALA A 10 1.11 -3.52 -6.25
N LEU A 11 0.49 -3.55 -7.43
CA LEU A 11 1.16 -3.83 -8.70
C LEU A 11 1.34 -2.53 -9.46
N PHE A 12 2.53 -2.34 -10.00
CA PHE A 12 2.86 -1.20 -10.84
C PHE A 12 3.29 -1.71 -12.20
N ASP A 13 2.74 -1.10 -13.26
CA ASP A 13 3.24 -1.34 -14.61
C ASP A 13 4.71 -0.88 -14.74
N ARG A 14 5.46 -1.47 -15.67
CA ARG A 14 6.87 -1.12 -15.90
C ARG A 14 7.06 0.37 -16.21
N THR A 15 6.09 1.01 -16.85
CA THR A 15 6.13 2.45 -17.15
C THR A 15 6.28 3.34 -15.91
N MET A 16 5.94 2.84 -14.72
CA MET A 16 6.05 3.59 -13.47
C MET A 16 7.41 3.43 -12.77
N TRP A 17 8.31 2.60 -13.29
CA TRP A 17 9.57 2.26 -12.60
C TRP A 17 10.48 3.46 -12.37
N ASP A 18 10.62 4.33 -13.36
CA ASP A 18 11.49 5.51 -13.24
C ASP A 18 11.01 6.41 -12.10
N GLU A 19 9.69 6.58 -11.95
CA GLU A 19 9.12 7.38 -10.87
C GLU A 19 9.25 6.67 -9.51
N LEU A 20 8.99 5.37 -9.45
CA LEU A 20 9.19 4.57 -8.24
C LEU A 20 10.64 4.65 -7.75
N ALA A 21 11.62 4.66 -8.66
CA ALA A 21 13.03 4.77 -8.34
C ALA A 21 13.42 6.13 -7.72
N THR A 22 12.56 7.14 -7.83
CA THR A 22 12.77 8.47 -7.21
C THR A 22 12.16 8.61 -5.82
N VAL A 23 11.40 7.60 -5.36
CA VAL A 23 10.82 7.61 -4.02
C VAL A 23 11.92 7.52 -2.98
N ASP A 24 11.90 8.43 -2.00
CA ASP A 24 12.87 8.53 -0.93
C ASP A 24 12.18 8.71 0.43
N GLY A 25 12.90 8.39 1.50
CA GLY A 25 12.40 8.41 2.87
C GLY A 25 11.41 7.28 3.18
N ASP A 26 10.84 7.33 4.38
CA ASP A 26 9.97 6.27 4.92
C ASP A 26 8.49 6.43 4.50
N VAL A 27 8.28 6.59 3.19
CA VAL A 27 6.93 6.73 2.61
C VAL A 27 6.58 5.57 1.69
N GLY A 28 7.58 4.99 1.02
CA GLY A 28 7.39 3.92 0.03
C GLY A 28 6.49 4.33 -1.15
N ALA A 29 6.06 3.37 -1.95
CA ALA A 29 5.32 3.63 -3.19
C ALA A 29 3.90 4.21 -3.00
N ARG A 30 3.42 4.38 -1.76
CA ARG A 30 2.09 4.95 -1.46
C ARG A 30 1.89 6.34 -2.06
N VAL A 31 2.98 7.12 -2.15
CA VAL A 31 2.94 8.49 -2.71
C VAL A 31 2.69 8.47 -4.22
N VAL A 32 3.18 7.46 -4.93
CA VAL A 32 2.95 7.27 -6.37
C VAL A 32 1.49 6.89 -6.60
N LEU A 33 0.94 5.95 -5.81
CA LEU A 33 -0.48 5.58 -5.89
C LEU A 33 -1.41 6.77 -5.63
N GLY A 34 -1.09 7.61 -4.64
CA GLY A 34 -1.86 8.82 -4.35
C GLY A 34 -1.82 9.84 -5.50
N ARG A 35 -0.69 9.97 -6.21
CA ARG A 35 -0.54 10.87 -7.36
C ARG A 35 -1.37 10.43 -8.56
N TYR A 36 -1.52 9.12 -8.75
CA TYR A 36 -2.27 8.51 -9.85
C TYR A 36 -3.60 7.90 -9.38
N ALA A 37 -4.25 8.47 -8.36
CA ALA A 37 -5.44 7.89 -7.74
C ALA A 37 -6.56 7.52 -8.76
N ASP A 38 -6.75 8.35 -9.79
CA ASP A 38 -7.76 8.12 -10.84
C ASP A 38 -7.42 6.95 -11.77
N ALA A 39 -6.17 6.49 -11.78
CA ALA A 39 -5.70 5.35 -12.55
C ALA A 39 -5.51 4.08 -11.69
N VAL A 40 -5.79 4.16 -10.38
CA VAL A 40 -5.71 3.01 -9.47
C VAL A 40 -7.00 2.21 -9.55
N SER A 41 -6.87 0.90 -9.77
CA SER A 41 -7.95 -0.07 -9.60
C SER A 41 -7.74 -0.84 -8.30
N THR A 42 -8.75 -0.87 -7.43
CA THR A 42 -8.71 -1.62 -6.18
C THR A 42 -9.25 -3.03 -6.38
N VAL A 43 -8.61 -4.00 -5.72
CA VAL A 43 -9.10 -5.39 -5.65
C VAL A 43 -9.58 -5.64 -4.22
N GLU A 44 -10.84 -6.02 -4.09
CA GLU A 44 -11.45 -6.29 -2.79
C GLU A 44 -10.80 -7.48 -2.09
N THR A 45 -10.57 -7.34 -0.79
CA THR A 45 -10.05 -8.43 0.05
C THR A 45 -10.51 -8.29 1.51
N SER A 46 -10.26 -9.30 2.33
CA SER A 46 -10.58 -9.27 3.75
C SER A 46 -9.68 -8.29 4.51
N ALA A 47 -10.25 -7.61 5.50
CA ALA A 47 -9.50 -6.67 6.34
C ALA A 47 -8.31 -7.34 7.06
N LEU A 48 -8.42 -8.63 7.37
CA LEU A 48 -7.36 -9.43 8.00
C LEU A 48 -6.12 -9.53 7.11
N GLN A 49 -6.29 -9.63 5.79
CA GLN A 49 -5.16 -9.66 4.84
C GLN A 49 -4.45 -8.31 4.69
N LEU A 50 -5.11 -7.22 5.09
CA LEU A 50 -4.56 -5.87 5.05
C LEU A 50 -3.95 -5.41 6.39
N GLN A 51 -3.85 -6.32 7.37
CA GLN A 51 -3.33 -5.98 8.69
C GLN A 51 -1.81 -6.04 8.71
N ASP A 52 -1.18 -4.91 9.01
CA ASP A 52 0.25 -4.83 9.31
C ASP A 52 0.54 -5.45 10.69
N ILE A 53 1.72 -6.06 10.82
CA ILE A 53 2.23 -6.64 12.07
C ILE A 53 3.55 -5.95 12.40
N ASP A 54 3.49 -4.93 13.24
CA ASP A 54 4.66 -4.13 13.63
C ASP A 54 5.13 -4.48 15.05
N THR A 55 4.23 -5.01 15.87
CA THR A 55 4.45 -5.32 17.29
C THR A 55 4.08 -6.76 17.65
N PRO A 56 4.63 -7.32 18.74
CA PRO A 56 4.19 -8.62 19.27
C PRO A 56 2.68 -8.67 19.57
N GLU A 57 2.11 -7.55 20.03
CA GLU A 57 0.68 -7.41 20.29
C GLU A 57 -0.15 -7.52 19.01
N ASP A 58 0.34 -7.00 17.88
CA ASP A 58 -0.34 -7.15 16.58
C ASP A 58 -0.42 -8.61 16.16
N LEU A 59 0.66 -9.37 16.38
CA LEU A 59 0.70 -10.80 16.11
C LEU A 59 -0.21 -11.58 17.06
N ALA A 60 -0.24 -11.23 18.35
CA ALA A 60 -1.10 -11.87 19.34
C ALA A 60 -2.60 -11.72 19.02
N ARG A 61 -2.99 -10.63 18.33
CA ARG A 61 -4.37 -10.40 17.87
C ARG A 61 -4.79 -11.28 16.68
N LEU A 62 -3.88 -12.05 16.10
CA LEU A 62 -4.15 -12.97 14.99
C LEU A 62 -4.33 -14.44 15.44
N ALA A 63 -4.04 -14.75 16.70
CA ALA A 63 -4.20 -16.07 17.30
C ALA A 63 -5.63 -16.28 17.83
#